data_AF-A0A931TK21-F1
#
_entry.id   AF-A0A931TK21-F1
#
_cell.length_a   1.000
_cell.length_b   1.000
_cell.length_c   1.000
_cell.angle_alpha   90.00
_cell.angle_beta   90.00
_cell.angle_gamma   90.00
#
_symmetry.space_group_name_H-M   'P 1'
#
loop_
_entity.id
_entity.type
_entity.pdbx_description
1 polymer ?
#
loop_
_entity_poly.entity_id
_entity_poly.type
_entity_poly.pdbx_seq_one_letter_code
_entity_poly.pdbx_strand_id
1 'polypeptide(L)'
;MARDQFRYFRIEARELLEQLGQGVLDLEKGSPGPDLVARLLRLAHTLKGAARVVKRQEIADQAHALEDALAALRESDEAVARRQIDLLLKLLDDIGARVATLTPATTPGAEASTIASEELFRAFRPDVDEMDVLLNTMAETHGQLASLHPMLKRVERASHLADLV
;
A
#
# COMPACT_ATOMS: atom_id res chain seq x y z
N MET A 1 -4.07 31.22 5.33
CA MET A 1 -3.69 30.03 6.12
C MET A 1 -3.34 28.91 5.14
N ALA A 2 -2.09 28.45 5.11
CA ALA A 2 -1.74 27.30 4.28
C ALA A 2 -2.39 26.06 4.90
N ARG A 3 -3.24 25.36 4.15
CA ARG A 3 -3.81 24.08 4.58
C ARG A 3 -2.67 23.07 4.70
N ASP A 4 -2.62 22.37 5.82
CA ASP A 4 -1.71 21.24 6.01
C ASP A 4 -2.13 20.08 5.10
N GLN A 5 -1.62 20.11 3.87
CA GLN A 5 -2.01 19.18 2.81
C GLN A 5 -1.59 17.72 3.09
N PHE A 6 -0.71 17.48 4.07
CA PHE A 6 -0.22 16.15 4.42
C PHE A 6 -0.81 15.60 5.72
N ARG A 7 -1.72 16.32 6.38
CA ARG A 7 -2.26 15.93 7.70
C ARG A 7 -2.77 14.49 7.73
N TYR A 8 -3.67 14.13 6.83
CA TYR A 8 -4.26 12.80 6.76
C TYR A 8 -3.24 11.73 6.40
N PHE A 9 -2.39 12.00 5.41
CA PHE A 9 -1.30 11.10 5.03
C PHE A 9 -0.35 10.81 6.19
N ARG A 10 0.01 11.82 7.01
CA ARG A 10 0.89 11.60 8.18
C ARG A 10 0.22 10.75 9.26
N ILE A 11 -1.10 10.83 9.41
CA ILE A 11 -1.85 10.01 10.38
C ILE A 11 -1.85 8.56 9.89
N GLU A 12 -2.33 8.32 8.66
CA GLU A 12 -2.40 7.00 8.04
C GLU A 12 -1.02 6.33 7.94
N ALA A 13 0.01 7.06 7.50
CA ALA A 13 1.36 6.53 7.38
C ALA A 13 1.92 6.08 8.75
N ARG A 14 1.60 6.79 9.84
CA ARG A 14 2.02 6.37 11.19
C ARG A 14 1.33 5.09 11.64
N GLU A 15 0.02 4.98 11.40
CA GLU A 15 -0.74 3.77 11.72
C GLU A 15 -0.24 2.55 10.92
N LEU A 16 0.09 2.76 9.63
CA LEU A 16 0.66 1.71 8.79
C LEU A 16 2.07 1.30 9.26
N LEU A 17 2.92 2.28 9.60
CA LEU A 17 4.29 2.01 10.10
C LEU A 17 4.28 1.27 11.43
N GLU A 18 3.35 1.60 12.34
CA GLU A 18 3.19 0.89 13.61
C GLU A 18 2.78 -0.57 13.38
N GLN A 19 1.79 -0.80 12.52
CA GLN A 19 1.34 -2.16 12.18
C GLN A 19 2.43 -2.97 11.47
N LEU A 20 3.20 -2.34 10.58
CA LEU A 20 4.35 -2.95 9.91
C LEU A 20 5.44 -3.31 10.91
N GLY A 21 5.80 -2.37 11.80
CA GLY A 21 6.82 -2.59 12.83
C GLY A 21 6.47 -3.75 13.76
N GLN A 22 5.22 -3.79 14.25
CA GLN A 22 4.75 -4.89 15.08
C GLN A 22 4.83 -6.23 14.34
N GLY A 23 4.35 -6.28 13.10
CA GLY A 23 4.39 -7.53 12.33
C GLY A 23 5.82 -7.97 11.98
N VAL A 24 6.76 -7.04 11.74
CA VAL A 24 8.18 -7.36 11.57
C VAL A 24 8.79 -7.94 12.84
N LEU A 25 8.46 -7.40 14.02
CA LEU A 25 8.88 -8.00 15.29
C LEU A 25 8.26 -9.38 15.53
N ASP A 26 7.06 -9.62 15.04
CA ASP A 26 6.42 -10.94 15.10
C ASP A 26 7.10 -11.95 14.16
N LEU A 27 7.70 -11.52 13.05
CA LEU A 27 8.57 -12.37 12.23
C LEU A 27 9.79 -12.88 13.02
N GLU A 28 10.35 -12.08 13.93
CA GLU A 28 11.51 -12.45 14.75
C GLU A 28 11.19 -13.56 15.77
N LYS A 29 9.93 -13.63 16.25
CA LYS A 29 9.51 -14.57 17.30
C LYS A 29 9.34 -16.02 16.83
N GLY A 30 9.37 -16.28 15.52
CA GLY A 30 9.47 -17.64 14.96
C GLY A 30 8.22 -18.16 14.24
N SER A 31 8.48 -18.78 13.09
CA SER A 31 7.59 -19.30 12.03
C SER A 31 6.48 -18.33 11.59
N PRO A 32 6.82 -17.34 10.76
CA PRO A 32 5.82 -16.55 10.04
C PRO A 32 4.90 -17.50 9.29
N GLY A 33 3.63 -17.58 9.70
CA GLY A 33 2.65 -18.15 8.79
C GLY A 33 2.67 -17.33 7.49
N PRO A 34 2.47 -17.95 6.32
CA PRO A 34 2.40 -17.22 5.03
C PRO A 34 1.42 -16.04 5.08
N ASP A 35 0.44 -16.10 5.97
CA ASP A 35 -0.54 -15.05 6.25
C ASP A 35 0.07 -13.76 6.82
N LEU A 36 1.11 -13.85 7.66
CA LEU A 36 1.76 -12.67 8.27
C LEU A 36 2.53 -11.88 7.22
N VAL A 37 3.36 -12.56 6.42
CA VAL A 37 4.11 -11.91 5.33
C VAL A 37 3.15 -11.33 4.28
N ALA A 38 2.08 -12.05 3.94
CA ALA A 38 1.05 -11.53 3.04
C ALA A 38 0.35 -10.27 3.60
N ARG A 39 0.08 -10.22 4.91
CA ARG A 39 -0.46 -9.02 5.58
C ARG A 39 0.52 -7.85 5.50
N LEU A 40 1.80 -8.08 5.81
CA LEU A 40 2.84 -7.05 5.75
C LEU A 40 3.02 -6.48 4.35
N LEU A 41 2.99 -7.33 3.32
CA LEU A 41 3.02 -6.90 1.92
C LEU A 41 1.86 -5.96 1.57
N ARG A 42 0.62 -6.28 2.01
CA ARG A 42 -0.53 -5.39 1.79
C ARG A 42 -0.36 -4.04 2.48
N LEU A 43 0.12 -4.03 3.73
CA LEU A 43 0.36 -2.77 4.46
C LEU A 43 1.43 -1.91 3.77
N ALA A 44 2.53 -2.51 3.33
CA ALA A 44 3.59 -1.81 2.58
C ALA A 44 3.06 -1.28 1.23
N HIS A 45 2.22 -2.05 0.54
CA HIS A 45 1.56 -1.64 -0.69
C HIS A 45 0.67 -0.41 -0.49
N THR A 46 -0.16 -0.42 0.55
CA THR A 46 -1.02 0.72 0.91
C THR A 46 -0.18 1.95 1.22
N LEU A 47 0.90 1.81 2.00
CA LEU A 47 1.81 2.92 2.32
C LEU A 47 2.45 3.53 1.06
N LYS A 48 2.93 2.69 0.14
CA LYS A 48 3.46 3.12 -1.17
C LYS A 48 2.41 3.87 -1.98
N GLY A 49 1.19 3.32 -2.05
CA GLY A 49 0.07 3.93 -2.77
C GLY A 49 -0.27 5.31 -2.22
N ALA A 50 -0.45 5.42 -0.90
CA ALA A 50 -0.73 6.67 -0.21
C ALA A 50 0.37 7.71 -0.48
N ALA A 51 1.65 7.32 -0.39
CA ALA A 51 2.78 8.20 -0.66
C ALA A 51 2.81 8.73 -2.11
N ARG A 52 2.45 7.90 -3.10
CA ARG A 52 2.33 8.32 -4.51
C ARG A 52 1.20 9.32 -4.71
N VAL A 53 0.04 9.09 -4.08
CA VAL A 53 -1.13 10.00 -4.15
C VAL A 53 -0.76 11.40 -3.66
N VAL A 54 -0.01 11.51 -2.56
CA VAL A 54 0.47 12.81 -2.04
C VAL A 54 1.79 13.29 -2.64
N LYS A 55 2.26 12.64 -3.71
CA LYS A 55 3.46 12.99 -4.47
C LYS A 55 4.73 13.06 -3.61
N ARG A 56 4.87 12.17 -2.63
CA ARG A 56 6.09 11.99 -1.83
C ARG A 56 6.89 10.80 -2.38
N GLN A 57 7.59 11.03 -3.49
CA GLN A 57 8.28 9.98 -4.24
C GLN A 57 9.31 9.22 -3.37
N GLU A 58 10.11 9.93 -2.58
CA GLU A 58 11.12 9.29 -1.73
C GLU A 58 10.52 8.29 -0.73
N ILE A 59 9.36 8.60 -0.15
CA ILE A 59 8.65 7.69 0.76
C ILE A 59 8.08 6.51 -0.02
N ALA A 60 7.53 6.74 -1.22
CA ALA A 60 7.02 5.68 -2.08
C ALA A 60 8.12 4.70 -2.51
N ASP A 61 9.31 5.21 -2.82
CA ASP A 61 10.46 4.39 -3.23
C ASP A 61 10.98 3.53 -2.08
N GLN A 62 11.02 4.07 -0.85
CA GLN A 62 11.38 3.30 0.33
C GLN A 62 10.31 2.25 0.71
N ALA A 63 9.03 2.60 0.59
CA ALA A 63 7.94 1.64 0.79
C ALA A 63 7.97 0.51 -0.25
N HIS A 64 8.41 0.80 -1.48
CA HIS A 64 8.64 -0.23 -2.50
C HIS A 64 9.83 -1.13 -2.15
N ALA A 65 10.95 -0.57 -1.70
CA ALA A 65 12.09 -1.36 -1.22
C ALA A 65 11.70 -2.28 -0.04
N LEU A 66 10.81 -1.81 0.83
CA LEU A 66 10.22 -2.63 1.90
C LEU A 66 9.35 -3.77 1.35
N GLU A 67 8.49 -3.50 0.35
CA GLU A 67 7.72 -4.57 -0.32
C GLU A 67 8.65 -5.63 -0.94
N ASP A 68 9.70 -5.21 -1.66
CA ASP A 68 10.65 -6.13 -2.29
C ASP A 68 11.35 -7.01 -1.25
N ALA A 69 11.77 -6.42 -0.12
CA ALA A 69 12.38 -7.15 0.97
C ALA A 69 11.40 -8.17 1.60
N LEU A 70 10.13 -7.80 1.79
CA LEU A 70 9.09 -8.70 2.31
C LEU A 70 8.72 -9.80 1.30
N ALA A 71 8.73 -9.51 0.01
CA ALA A 71 8.45 -10.49 -1.04
C ALA A 71 9.52 -11.58 -1.08
N ALA A 72 10.79 -11.20 -0.93
CA ALA A 72 11.89 -12.16 -0.83
C ALA A 72 11.75 -13.11 0.38
N LEU A 73 11.16 -12.64 1.49
CA LEU A 73 10.87 -13.51 2.64
C LEU A 73 9.72 -14.49 2.37
N ARG A 74 8.76 -14.13 1.52
CA ARG A 74 7.64 -15.01 1.15
C ARG A 74 8.09 -16.20 0.30
N GLU A 75 9.15 -16.02 -0.49
CA GLU A 75 9.72 -17.06 -1.36
C GLU A 75 10.74 -17.95 -0.62
N SER A 76 11.11 -17.59 0.61
CA SER A 76 12.05 -18.34 1.44
C SER A 76 11.32 -19.35 2.32
N ASP A 77 11.68 -20.62 2.20
CA ASP A 77 11.24 -21.69 3.12
C ASP A 77 12.06 -21.72 4.43
N GLU A 78 13.07 -20.85 4.56
CA GLU A 78 13.92 -20.75 5.75
C GLU A 78 13.38 -19.73 6.77
N ALA A 79 13.77 -19.92 8.04
CA ALA A 79 13.48 -18.94 9.09
C ALA A 79 14.11 -17.58 8.78
N VAL A 80 13.37 -16.50 9.05
CA VAL A 80 13.83 -15.13 8.79
C VAL A 80 15.08 -14.83 9.62
N ALA A 81 16.18 -14.51 8.93
CA ALA A 81 17.44 -14.20 9.59
C ALA A 81 17.35 -12.85 10.30
N ARG A 82 17.98 -12.72 11.48
CA ARG A 82 18.01 -11.47 12.25
C ARG A 82 18.44 -10.24 11.42
N ARG A 83 19.41 -10.42 10.51
CA ARG A 83 19.85 -9.36 9.60
C ARG A 83 18.73 -8.83 8.69
N GLN A 84 17.80 -9.69 8.27
CA GLN A 84 16.65 -9.29 7.45
C GLN A 84 15.65 -8.50 8.30
N ILE A 85 15.40 -8.93 9.54
CA ILE A 85 14.58 -8.17 10.51
C ILE A 85 15.17 -6.77 10.73
N ASP A 86 16.47 -6.67 11.00
CA ASP A 86 17.16 -5.39 11.21
C ASP A 86 17.04 -4.46 9.98
N LEU A 87 17.14 -5.02 8.78
CA LEU A 87 16.98 -4.28 7.53
C LEU A 87 15.55 -3.75 7.35
N LEU A 88 14.54 -4.58 7.64
CA LEU A 88 13.13 -4.17 7.56
C LEU A 88 12.82 -3.05 8.57
N LEU A 89 13.25 -3.20 9.83
CA LEU A 89 13.07 -2.18 10.86
C LEU A 89 13.75 -0.87 10.48
N LYS A 90 14.98 -0.94 9.94
CA LYS A 90 15.68 0.26 9.44
C LYS A 90 14.91 0.97 8.32
N LEU A 91 14.34 0.23 7.36
CA LEU A 91 13.51 0.83 6.32
C LEU A 91 12.28 1.53 6.90
N LEU A 92 11.63 0.93 7.90
CA LEU A 92 10.49 1.55 8.59
C LEU A 92 10.88 2.82 9.33
N ASP A 93 12.02 2.82 10.03
CA ASP A 93 12.56 3.99 10.72
C ASP A 93 12.87 5.13 9.73
N ASP A 94 13.53 4.82 8.62
CA ASP A 94 13.87 5.79 7.59
C ASP A 94 12.61 6.41 6.97
N ILE A 95 11.57 5.60 6.70
CA ILE A 95 10.28 6.09 6.22
C ILE A 95 9.61 6.98 7.28
N GLY A 96 9.57 6.55 8.54
CA GLY A 96 9.00 7.29 9.66
C GLY A 96 9.65 8.66 9.85
N ALA A 97 10.99 8.72 9.75
CA ALA A 97 11.74 9.96 9.79
C ALA A 97 11.32 10.92 8.66
N ARG A 98 11.16 10.43 7.43
CA ARG A 98 10.67 11.26 6.31
C ARG A 98 9.23 11.72 6.49
N VAL A 99 8.34 10.87 7.01
CA VAL A 99 6.95 11.26 7.30
C VAL A 99 6.93 12.38 8.34
N ALA A 100 7.82 12.35 9.33
CA ALA A 100 7.91 13.39 10.36
C ALA A 100 8.31 14.77 9.80
N THR A 101 9.12 14.83 8.74
CA THR A 101 9.52 16.10 8.11
C THR A 101 8.38 16.79 7.36
N LEU A 102 7.28 16.07 7.07
CA LEU A 102 6.09 16.63 6.42
C LEU A 102 5.20 17.47 7.35
N THR A 103 5.61 17.67 8.60
CA THR A 103 4.85 18.47 9.58
C THR A 103 4.95 19.95 9.22
N PRO A 104 3.85 20.73 9.21
CA PRO A 104 3.92 22.16 9.02
C PRO A 104 4.75 22.81 10.13
N ALA A 105 5.52 23.86 9.81
CA ALA A 105 6.18 24.68 10.81
C ALA A 105 5.11 25.17 11.82
N THR A 106 5.26 24.76 13.08
CA THR A 106 4.30 25.04 14.13
C THR A 106 4.06 26.55 14.24
N THR A 107 2.87 27.01 13.87
CA THR A 107 2.32 28.24 14.43
C THR A 107 1.32 27.81 15.51
N PRO A 108 1.57 28.08 16.81
CA PRO A 108 0.63 27.73 17.86
C PRO A 108 -0.65 28.56 17.67
N GLY A 109 -1.81 27.92 17.46
CA GLY A 109 -3.11 28.63 17.47
C GLY A 109 -4.24 28.13 16.56
N ALA A 110 -4.08 27.03 15.80
CA ALA A 110 -5.07 26.62 14.79
C ALA A 110 -6.11 25.56 15.24
N GLU A 111 -6.35 25.38 16.55
CA GLU A 111 -7.21 24.30 17.06
C GLU A 111 -8.72 24.56 16.89
N ALA A 112 -9.15 25.79 16.57
CA ALA A 112 -10.56 26.16 16.55
C ALA A 112 -11.34 25.81 15.25
N SER A 113 -10.68 25.30 14.19
CA SER A 113 -11.33 25.05 12.88
C SER A 113 -11.67 23.57 12.61
N THR A 114 -11.40 22.69 13.58
CA THR A 114 -11.40 21.22 13.39
C THR A 114 -12.79 20.58 13.36
N ILE A 115 -13.77 21.15 14.08
CA ILE A 115 -15.08 20.50 14.32
C ILE A 115 -15.90 20.33 13.02
N ALA A 116 -15.84 21.30 12.09
CA ALA A 116 -16.63 21.24 10.85
C ALA A 116 -16.15 20.18 9.85
N SER A 117 -14.91 19.66 9.99
CA SER A 117 -14.34 18.68 9.06
C SER A 117 -14.67 17.24 9.45
N GLU A 118 -14.85 16.98 10.75
CA GLU A 118 -15.14 15.64 11.27
C GLU A 118 -16.57 15.20 10.97
N GLU A 119 -17.54 16.11 10.98
CA GLU A 119 -18.93 15.78 10.62
C GLU A 119 -19.06 15.35 9.15
N LEU A 120 -18.31 16.00 8.24
CA LEU A 120 -18.33 15.65 6.82
C LEU A 120 -17.72 14.26 6.56
N PHE A 121 -16.65 13.91 7.27
CA PHE A 121 -15.99 12.60 7.12
C PHE A 121 -16.78 11.48 7.82
N ARG A 122 -17.48 11.78 8.93
CA ARG A 122 -18.35 10.81 9.60
C ARG A 122 -19.62 10.50 8.78
N ALA A 123 -20.11 11.46 8.00
CA ALA A 123 -21.20 11.25 7.04
C ALA A 123 -20.78 10.40 5.83
N PHE A 124 -19.49 10.37 5.51
CA PHE A 124 -18.90 9.58 4.42
C PHE A 124 -18.10 8.40 4.97
N ARG A 125 -18.76 7.50 5.70
CA ARG A 125 -18.19 6.18 6.02
C ARG A 125 -18.64 5.20 4.92
N PRO A 126 -17.88 5.01 3.83
CA PRO A 126 -18.19 3.92 2.91
C PRO A 126 -18.06 2.61 3.67
N ASP A 127 -19.01 1.70 3.46
CA ASP A 127 -18.98 0.38 4.06
C ASP A 127 -17.72 -0.35 3.58
N VAL A 128 -16.88 -0.79 4.52
CA VAL A 128 -15.59 -1.43 4.19
C VAL A 128 -15.84 -2.76 3.47
N ASP A 129 -16.96 -3.41 3.76
CA ASP A 129 -17.36 -4.67 3.11
C ASP A 129 -17.78 -4.42 1.64
N GLU A 130 -18.41 -3.28 1.32
CA GLU A 130 -18.71 -2.91 -0.08
C GLU A 130 -17.43 -2.63 -0.86
N MET A 131 -16.43 -2.00 -0.23
CA MET A 131 -15.17 -1.68 -0.91
C MET A 131 -14.38 -2.95 -1.29
N ASP A 132 -14.34 -3.95 -0.40
CA ASP A 132 -13.68 -5.23 -0.68
C ASP A 132 -14.38 -6.01 -1.80
N VAL A 133 -15.71 -5.98 -1.84
CA VAL A 133 -16.50 -6.58 -2.93
C VAL A 133 -16.21 -5.87 -4.26
N LEU A 134 -16.15 -4.54 -4.26
CA LEU A 134 -15.82 -3.76 -5.46
C LEU A 134 -14.40 -4.06 -5.97
N LEU A 135 -13.42 -4.12 -5.07
CA LEU A 135 -12.03 -4.44 -5.41
C LEU A 135 -11.91 -5.86 -5.99
N ASN A 136 -12.61 -6.84 -5.41
CA ASN A 136 -12.60 -8.20 -5.94
C ASN A 136 -13.29 -8.28 -7.31
N THR A 137 -14.41 -7.58 -7.49
CA THR A 137 -15.12 -7.51 -8.78
C THR A 137 -14.27 -6.85 -9.87
N MET A 138 -13.51 -5.82 -9.53
CA MET A 138 -12.55 -5.19 -10.46
C MET A 138 -11.41 -6.12 -10.84
N ALA A 139 -10.88 -6.91 -9.90
CA ALA A 139 -9.85 -7.90 -10.17
C ALA A 139 -10.36 -9.02 -11.10
N GLU A 140 -11.58 -9.51 -10.87
CA GLU A 140 -12.22 -10.55 -11.69
C GLU A 140 -12.51 -10.07 -13.12
N THR A 141 -13.08 -8.87 -13.28
CA THR A 141 -13.35 -8.29 -14.60
C THR A 141 -12.08 -8.03 -15.40
N HIS A 142 -10.99 -7.59 -14.75
CA HIS A 142 -9.70 -7.45 -15.41
C HIS A 142 -9.15 -8.80 -15.88
N GLY A 143 -9.30 -9.86 -15.07
CA GLY A 143 -8.93 -11.22 -15.46
C GLY A 143 -9.70 -11.73 -16.69
N GLN A 144 -11.02 -11.49 -16.72
CA GLN A 144 -11.87 -11.82 -17.87
C GLN A 144 -11.45 -11.05 -19.13
N LEU A 145 -11.20 -9.74 -19.03
CA LEU A 145 -10.70 -8.91 -20.14
C LEU A 145 -9.34 -9.40 -20.66
N ALA A 146 -8.42 -9.74 -19.75
CA ALA A 146 -7.12 -10.31 -20.11
C ALA A 146 -7.24 -11.65 -20.85
N SER A 147 -8.22 -12.49 -20.46
CA SER A 147 -8.50 -13.77 -21.12
C SER A 147 -9.12 -13.65 -22.53
N LEU A 148 -9.80 -12.53 -22.83
CA LEU A 148 -10.40 -12.26 -24.14
C LEU A 148 -9.37 -11.79 -25.17
N HIS A 149 -8.28 -11.17 -24.70
CA HIS A 149 -7.20 -10.68 -25.55
C HIS A 149 -6.59 -11.75 -26.49
N PRO A 150 -6.25 -12.98 -26.04
CA PRO A 150 -5.77 -14.03 -26.93
C PRO A 150 -6.87 -14.58 -27.87
N MET A 151 -8.15 -14.53 -27.49
CA MET A 151 -9.25 -14.96 -28.37
C MET A 151 -9.45 -13.99 -29.53
N LEU A 152 -9.42 -12.67 -29.28
CA LEU A 152 -9.46 -11.65 -30.32
C LEU A 152 -8.33 -11.81 -31.34
N LYS A 153 -7.10 -12.05 -30.87
CA LYS A 153 -5.96 -12.33 -31.76
C LYS A 153 -6.14 -13.58 -32.63
N ARG A 154 -6.87 -14.59 -32.14
CA ARG A 154 -7.16 -15.81 -32.93
C ARG A 154 -8.22 -15.53 -34.00
N VAL A 155 -9.24 -14.73 -33.68
CA VAL A 155 -10.27 -14.32 -34.63
C VAL A 155 -9.68 -13.42 -35.72
N GLU A 156 -8.83 -12.45 -35.37
CA GLU A 156 -8.14 -11.60 -36.36
C GLU A 156 -7.26 -12.40 -37.31
N ARG A 157 -6.52 -13.39 -36.80
CA ARG A 157 -5.71 -14.31 -37.62
C ARG A 157 -6.55 -15.17 -38.55
N ALA A 158 -7.69 -15.67 -38.07
CA ALA A 158 -8.60 -16.47 -38.89
C ALA A 158 -9.25 -15.63 -39.99
N SER A 159 -9.62 -14.38 -39.71
CA SER A 159 -10.14 -13.44 -40.71
C SER A 159 -9.10 -13.15 -41.80
N HIS A 160 -7.86 -12.85 -41.42
CA HIS A 160 -6.78 -12.57 -42.37
C HIS A 160 -6.46 -13.75 -43.31
N LEU A 161 -6.66 -14.99 -42.85
CA LEU A 161 -6.47 -16.19 -43.67
C LEU A 161 -7.65 -16.42 -44.63
N ALA A 162 -8.86 -16.00 -44.26
CA ALA A 162 -10.04 -16.08 -45.11
C ALA A 162 -10.00 -15.05 -46.25
N ASP A 163 -9.31 -13.92 -46.06
CA ASP A 163 -9.12 -12.87 -47.08
C ASP A 163 -8.02 -13.22 -48.12
N LEU A 164 -7.32 -14.35 -47.96
CA LEU A 164 -6.23 -14.81 -48.83
C LEU A 164 -6.63 -15.99 -49.76
N VAL A 165 -7.93 -16.32 -49.84
CA VAL A 165 -8.51 -17.34 -50.73
C VAL A 165 -9.53 -16.69 -51.65
#